data_AF-A0AA89BQV8-F1
#
_entry.id   AF-A0AA89BQV8-F1
#
_cell.length_a   1.000
_cell.length_b   1.000
_cell.length_c   1.000
_cell.angle_alpha   90.00
_cell.angle_beta   90.00
_cell.angle_gamma   90.00
#
_symmetry.space_group_name_H-M   'P 1'
#
loop_
_entity.id
_entity.type
_entity.pdbx_description
1 polymer ?
#
loop_
_entity_poly.entity_id
_entity_poly.type
_entity_poly.pdbx_seq_one_letter_code
_entity_poly.pdbx_strand_id
1 'polypeptide(L)'
;QLAKAGFYHIPTENEPDAVRCFYCFKELDGWEPDDEPMKEHKQHSPHCKFLTLETPVEEMTNQQLLRFEMQRKKNKLVNFYVYYR
;
A
#
# COMPACT_ATOMS: atom_id res chain seq x y z
N GLN A 1 11.68 -4.27 -6.77
CA GLN A 1 11.17 -2.88 -6.84
C GLN A 1 9.86 -2.73 -6.07
N LEU A 2 8.94 -3.70 -6.16
CA LEU A 2 7.66 -3.78 -5.42
C LEU A 2 7.75 -3.46 -3.91
N ALA A 3 8.65 -4.11 -3.16
CA ALA A 3 8.78 -3.87 -1.72
C ALA A 3 9.12 -2.40 -1.37
N LYS A 4 9.95 -1.74 -2.19
CA LYS A 4 10.26 -0.31 -2.02
C LYS A 4 9.03 0.58 -2.27
N ALA A 5 8.14 0.13 -3.15
CA ALA A 5 6.83 0.75 -3.36
C ALA A 5 5.80 0.36 -2.28
N GLY A 6 6.20 -0.34 -1.22
CA GLY A 6 5.32 -0.71 -0.11
C GLY A 6 4.43 -1.92 -0.40
N PHE A 7 4.70 -2.67 -1.45
CA PHE A 7 3.94 -3.88 -1.79
C PHE A 7 4.51 -5.14 -1.14
N TYR A 8 3.62 -6.02 -0.69
CA TYR A 8 3.92 -7.39 -0.30
C TYR A 8 3.05 -8.37 -1.11
N HIS A 9 3.57 -9.55 -1.38
CA HIS A 9 2.92 -10.56 -2.23
C HIS A 9 1.74 -11.22 -1.51
N ILE A 10 0.60 -11.34 -2.20
CA ILE A 10 -0.65 -11.95 -1.71
C ILE A 10 -1.28 -12.87 -2.77
N PRO A 11 -0.53 -13.88 -3.25
CA PRO A 11 -0.97 -14.69 -4.38
C PRO A 11 -2.24 -15.49 -4.07
N THR A 12 -3.07 -15.67 -5.09
CA THR A 12 -4.14 -16.66 -5.10
C THR A 12 -3.90 -17.64 -6.27
N GLU A 13 -4.70 -18.71 -6.38
CA GLU A 13 -4.60 -19.62 -7.52
C GLU A 13 -4.88 -18.91 -8.86
N ASN A 14 -5.76 -17.90 -8.86
CA ASN A 14 -6.15 -17.15 -10.06
C ASN A 14 -5.27 -15.92 -10.30
N GLU A 15 -4.64 -15.38 -9.27
CA GLU A 15 -3.85 -14.13 -9.30
C GLU A 15 -2.47 -14.40 -8.69
N PRO A 16 -1.57 -15.08 -9.42
CA PRO A 16 -0.31 -15.57 -8.86
C PRO A 16 0.71 -14.47 -8.56
N ASP A 17 0.53 -13.28 -9.15
CA ASP A 17 1.39 -12.11 -8.99
C ASP A 17 0.74 -10.96 -8.22
N ALA A 18 -0.44 -11.21 -7.62
CA ALA A 18 -1.13 -10.20 -6.82
C ALA A 18 -0.26 -9.69 -5.67
N VAL A 19 -0.21 -8.37 -5.52
CA VAL A 19 0.45 -7.68 -4.42
C VAL A 19 -0.50 -6.72 -3.73
N ARG A 20 -0.23 -6.43 -2.45
CA ARG A 20 -0.99 -5.46 -1.67
C ARG A 20 -0.07 -4.46 -1.00
N CYS A 21 -0.46 -3.19 -1.01
CA CYS A 21 0.27 -2.18 -0.23
C CYS A 21 0.05 -2.41 1.27
N PHE A 22 1.12 -2.42 2.08
CA PHE A 22 1.02 -2.61 3.53
C PHE A 22 0.26 -1.48 4.28
N TYR A 23 0.15 -0.30 3.65
CA TYR A 23 -0.39 0.91 4.26
C TYR A 23 -1.79 1.30 3.76
N CYS A 24 -1.97 1.39 2.43
CA CYS A 24 -3.26 1.77 1.86
C CYS A 24 -4.14 0.56 1.50
N PHE A 25 -3.60 -0.65 1.56
CA PHE A 25 -4.29 -1.90 1.20
C PHE A 25 -4.80 -1.96 -0.24
N LYS A 26 -4.28 -1.12 -1.15
CA LYS A 26 -4.55 -1.28 -2.60
C LYS A 26 -3.89 -2.56 -3.08
N GLU A 27 -4.69 -3.38 -3.77
CA GLU A 27 -4.27 -4.59 -4.47
C GLU A 27 -4.07 -4.29 -5.94
N LEU A 28 -3.04 -4.91 -6.52
CA LEU A 28 -2.69 -4.87 -7.94
C LEU A 28 -2.15 -6.24 -8.35
N ASP A 29 -2.54 -6.70 -9.52
CA ASP A 29 -2.17 -7.94 -10.18
C ASP A 29 -1.87 -7.67 -11.67
N GLY A 30 -1.44 -8.68 -12.42
CA GLY A 30 -1.20 -8.57 -13.86
C GLY A 30 0.02 -7.71 -14.22
N TRP A 31 1.11 -7.86 -13.46
CA TRP A 31 2.34 -7.09 -13.63
C TRP A 31 3.10 -7.47 -14.90
N GLU A 32 3.50 -6.45 -15.65
CA GLU A 32 4.39 -6.57 -16.80
C GLU A 32 5.85 -6.27 -16.40
N PRO A 33 6.86 -6.82 -17.11
CA PRO A 33 8.28 -6.55 -16.81
C PRO A 33 8.66 -5.06 -16.86
N ASP A 34 7.87 -4.27 -17.57
CA ASP A 34 8.12 -2.86 -17.90
C ASP A 34 7.49 -1.92 -16.86
N ASP A 35 6.65 -2.46 -15.97
CA ASP A 35 5.91 -1.68 -14.99
C ASP A 35 6.85 -1.10 -13.93
N GLU A 36 6.55 0.14 -13.54
CA GLU A 36 7.25 0.85 -12.47
C GLU A 36 6.39 0.83 -11.19
N PRO A 37 6.71 0.02 -10.17
CA PRO A 37 5.82 -0.17 -9.01
C PRO A 37 5.45 1.11 -8.26
N MET A 38 6.35 2.09 -8.19
CA MET A 38 6.06 3.39 -7.57
C MET A 38 5.05 4.19 -8.38
N LYS A 39 5.14 4.13 -9.71
CA LYS A 39 4.22 4.81 -10.63
C LYS A 39 2.85 4.15 -10.57
N GLU A 40 2.80 2.82 -10.64
CA GLU A 40 1.55 2.05 -10.49
C GLU A 40 0.87 2.32 -9.15
N HIS A 41 1.63 2.31 -8.04
CA HIS A 41 1.08 2.65 -6.73
C HIS A 41 0.50 4.09 -6.72
N LYS A 42 1.23 5.07 -7.26
CA LYS A 42 0.75 6.46 -7.30
C LYS A 42 -0.48 6.63 -8.18
N GLN A 43 -0.55 5.91 -9.30
CA GLN A 43 -1.68 5.95 -10.23
C GLN A 43 -2.95 5.36 -9.59
N HIS A 44 -2.81 4.22 -8.90
CA HIS A 44 -3.94 3.47 -8.36
C HIS A 44 -4.31 3.84 -6.91
N SER A 45 -3.46 4.57 -6.20
CA SER A 45 -3.69 5.07 -4.84
C SER A 45 -2.94 6.39 -4.58
N PRO A 46 -3.33 7.50 -5.27
CA PRO A 46 -2.59 8.77 -5.25
C PRO A 46 -2.53 9.44 -3.87
N HIS A 47 -3.39 9.02 -2.93
CA HIS A 47 -3.48 9.55 -1.58
C HIS A 47 -2.86 8.65 -0.51
N CYS A 48 -2.13 7.59 -0.91
CA CYS A 48 -1.41 6.74 0.02
C CYS A 48 -0.34 7.55 0.77
N LYS A 49 -0.51 7.76 2.09
CA LYS A 49 0.42 8.55 2.90
C LYS A 49 1.81 7.95 3.02
N PHE A 50 1.96 6.64 2.76
CA PHE A 50 3.27 6.02 2.65
C PHE A 50 4.11 6.63 1.52
N LEU A 51 3.50 7.01 0.39
CA LEU A 51 4.20 7.62 -0.76
C LEU A 51 4.72 9.03 -0.46
N THR A 52 4.22 9.67 0.60
CA THR A 52 4.60 11.04 1.00
C THR A 52 5.30 11.06 2.36
N LEU A 53 5.89 9.95 2.80
CA LEU A 53 6.68 9.92 4.02
C LEU A 53 7.99 10.68 3.82
N GLU A 54 8.16 11.76 4.57
CA GLU A 54 9.39 12.56 4.59
C GLU A 54 10.40 12.05 5.64
N THR A 55 9.91 11.28 6.63
CA THR A 55 10.71 10.79 7.76
C THR A 55 10.65 9.26 7.82
N PRO A 56 11.79 8.56 7.96
CA PRO A 56 11.81 7.13 8.24
C PRO A 56 11.02 6.79 9.51
N VAL A 57 10.44 5.59 9.56
CA VAL A 57 9.59 5.16 10.69
C VAL A 57 10.38 5.15 12.00
N GLU A 58 11.65 4.80 11.92
CA GLU A 58 12.59 4.72 13.05
C GLU A 58 12.86 6.08 13.69
N GLU A 59 12.68 7.17 12.93
CA GLU A 59 12.90 8.55 13.37
C GLU A 59 11.60 9.27 13.74
N MET A 60 10.44 8.64 13.53
CA MET A 60 9.15 9.23 13.88
C MET A 60 8.98 9.36 15.39
N THR A 61 8.42 10.50 15.82
CA THR A 61 7.88 10.63 17.17
C THR A 61 6.70 9.67 17.39
N ASN A 62 6.43 9.31 18.64
CA ASN A 62 5.25 8.50 18.99
C ASN A 62 3.95 9.12 18.44
N GLN A 63 3.83 10.45 18.43
CA GLN A 63 2.64 11.11 17.91
C GLN A 63 2.50 10.94 16.39
N GLN A 64 3.60 11.02 15.64
CA GLN A 64 3.60 10.77 14.19
C GLN A 64 3.27 9.31 13.89
N LEU A 65 3.91 8.37 14.60
CA LEU A 65 3.67 6.94 14.44
C LEU A 65 2.21 6.56 14.76
N LEU A 66 1.64 7.10 15.83
CA LEU A 66 0.24 6.89 16.18
C LEU A 66 -0.70 7.39 15.09
N ARG A 67 -0.46 8.59 14.54
CA ARG A 67 -1.27 9.12 13.42
C ARG A 67 -1.14 8.24 12.18
N PHE A 68 0.07 7.77 11.88
CA PHE A 68 0.35 6.89 10.75
C PHE A 68 -0.45 5.58 10.86
N GLU A 69 -0.39 4.90 12.01
CA GLU A 69 -1.12 3.66 12.26
C GLU A 69 -2.64 3.87 12.34
N MET A 70 -3.12 4.97 12.91
CA MET A 70 -4.55 5.29 12.93
C MET A 70 -5.10 5.44 11.51
N GLN A 71 -4.38 6.15 10.64
CA GLN A 71 -4.77 6.30 9.24
C GLN A 71 -4.70 4.96 8.49
N ARG A 72 -3.70 4.12 8.75
CA ARG A 72 -3.64 2.75 8.21
C ARG A 72 -4.85 1.91 8.63
N LYS A 73 -5.25 1.95 9.91
CA LYS A 73 -6.48 1.27 10.39
C LYS A 73 -7.73 1.79 9.69
N LYS A 74 -7.84 3.11 9.49
CA LYS A 74 -8.92 3.72 8.71
C LYS A 74 -8.92 3.21 7.27
N ASN A 75 -7.77 3.17 6.59
CA ASN A 75 -7.66 2.63 5.23
C ASN A 75 -8.13 1.18 5.17
N LYS A 76 -7.77 0.36 6.16
CA LYS A 76 -8.20 -1.04 6.25
C LYS A 76 -9.73 -1.17 6.34
N LEU A 77 -10.37 -0.35 7.17
CA LEU A 77 -11.83 -0.33 7.28
C LEU A 77 -12.47 0.12 5.96
N VAL A 78 -12.00 1.21 5.36
CA VAL A 78 -12.53 1.70 4.08
C VAL A 78 -12.39 0.64 2.99
N ASN A 79 -11.22 0.01 2.88
CA ASN A 79 -10.99 -1.05 1.90
C ASN A 79 -11.95 -2.24 2.11
N PHE A 80 -12.15 -2.67 3.36
CA PHE A 80 -13.13 -3.71 3.69
C PHE A 80 -14.55 -3.35 3.21
N TYR A 81 -15.01 -2.12 3.48
CA TYR A 81 -16.36 -1.70 3.11
C TYR A 81 -16.57 -1.44 1.62
N VAL A 82 -15.53 -1.09 0.88
CA VAL A 82 -15.63 -0.74 -0.55
C VAL A 82 -15.49 -1.97 -1.44
N TYR A 83 -14.59 -2.90 -1.12
CA TYR A 83 -14.23 -4.00 -2.03
C TYR A 83 -14.80 -5.37 -1.61
N TYR A 84 -15.15 -5.56 -0.34
CA TYR A 84 -15.63 -6.85 0.18
C TYR A 84 -17.11 -6.81 0.63
N ARG A 85 -17.88 -5.84 0.10
CA ARG A 85 -19.33 -5.76 0.29
C ARG A 85 -20.05 -5.94 -1.04
#